data_AF-A0A132H1M8-F1
#
_entry.id   AF-A0A132H1M8-F1
#
_cell.length_a   1.000
_cell.length_b   1.000
_cell.length_c   1.000
_cell.angle_alpha   90.00
_cell.angle_beta   90.00
_cell.angle_gamma   90.00
#
_symmetry.space_group_name_H-M   'P 1'
#
loop_
_entity.id
_entity.type
_entity.pdbx_description
1 polymer ?
#
loop_
_entity_poly.entity_id
_entity_poly.type
_entity_poly.pdbx_seq_one_letter_code
_entity_poly.pdbx_strand_id
1 'polypeptide(L)'
;MKNPWDNNRIIWGDPFADGDREALAKMGYLLCSGKEKKFDKLMKCVDLESKVSNEKLDEMYWGGCLDKYANYAGDAGLDFHTLPEPYTGDVNSPVYCLNMNPGEADPLFDNDSILLLLTWLTLQHSLPFVFWSNPGFNKYKKTDEKGKLHPHSGCTWFASKTKELGERPNLFMIEYFPYHSNHGFVFPSWLPSYAYTNALIEKAMDDGKFIIIMRQKKRWFKRVPRLEHYSPLAFLSNPQNASLSKDNVVYKLNAFNDLVTALKKQE
;
A
#
# COMPACT_ATOMS: atom_id res chain seq x y z
N MET A 1 10.99 -16.08 17.15
CA MET A 1 12.06 -15.20 16.64
C MET A 1 11.48 -13.80 16.55
N LYS A 2 12.13 -12.79 17.15
CA LYS A 2 11.70 -11.39 16.98
C LYS A 2 11.77 -11.05 15.50
N ASN A 3 10.77 -10.31 15.03
CA ASN A 3 10.71 -9.90 13.64
C ASN A 3 11.89 -8.94 13.38
N PRO A 4 12.81 -9.20 12.43
CA PRO A 4 13.94 -8.31 12.16
C PRO A 4 13.53 -6.87 11.81
N TRP A 5 12.24 -6.62 11.55
CA TRP A 5 11.66 -5.31 11.29
C TRP A 5 11.32 -4.49 12.55
N ASP A 6 11.40 -5.06 13.75
CA ASP A 6 11.08 -4.36 15.00
C ASP A 6 11.93 -3.08 15.19
N ASN A 7 13.15 -3.03 14.62
CA ASN A 7 14.04 -1.88 14.71
C ASN A 7 13.74 -0.74 13.71
N ASN A 8 12.95 -1.00 12.65
CA ASN A 8 12.57 0.03 11.65
C ASN A 8 11.18 0.64 11.91
N ARG A 9 10.44 0.15 12.93
CA ARG A 9 9.21 0.80 13.44
C ARG A 9 9.44 2.26 13.86
N ILE A 10 10.69 2.60 14.14
CA ILE A 10 11.15 3.90 14.67
C ILE A 10 10.98 5.04 13.65
N ILE A 11 10.81 4.78 12.35
CA ILE A 11 10.73 5.87 11.36
C ILE A 11 9.40 6.65 11.46
N TRP A 12 8.31 6.02 11.90
CA TRP A 12 6.96 6.63 11.85
C TRP A 12 6.28 6.82 13.21
N GLY A 13 6.93 6.43 14.31
CA GLY A 13 6.31 6.42 15.64
C GLY A 13 5.28 5.29 15.79
N ASP A 14 5.20 4.69 16.98
CA ASP A 14 4.28 3.59 17.28
C ASP A 14 3.56 3.88 18.60
N PRO A 15 2.32 4.37 18.56
CA PRO A 15 1.62 4.79 19.77
C PRO A 15 0.83 3.64 20.41
N PHE A 16 0.78 2.46 19.77
CA PHE A 16 -0.11 1.37 20.15
C PHE A 16 0.66 0.26 20.85
N ALA A 17 0.14 -0.20 21.97
CA ALA A 17 0.66 -1.39 22.66
C ALA A 17 0.45 -2.64 21.79
N ASP A 18 1.22 -3.70 22.00
CA ASP A 18 1.12 -4.96 21.23
C ASP A 18 -0.30 -5.52 21.18
N GLY A 19 -1.05 -5.44 22.30
CA GLY A 19 -2.44 -5.89 22.39
C GLY A 19 -3.42 -5.04 21.58
N ASP A 20 -3.14 -3.74 21.42
CA ASP A 20 -3.92 -2.87 20.54
C ASP A 20 -3.70 -3.28 19.07
N ARG A 21 -2.49 -3.69 18.68
CA ARG A 21 -2.20 -4.09 17.28
C ARG A 21 -2.95 -5.36 16.86
N GLU A 22 -3.01 -6.37 17.71
CA GLU A 22 -3.79 -7.58 17.41
C GLU A 22 -5.28 -7.25 17.27
N ALA A 23 -5.80 -6.37 18.13
CA ALA A 23 -7.16 -5.88 18.02
C ALA A 23 -7.38 -5.11 16.70
N LEU A 24 -6.47 -4.21 16.33
CA LEU A 24 -6.55 -3.42 15.09
C LEU A 24 -6.45 -4.29 13.83
N ALA A 25 -5.54 -5.27 13.80
CA ALA A 25 -5.45 -6.24 12.69
C ALA A 25 -6.74 -7.07 12.58
N LYS A 26 -7.31 -7.50 13.71
CA LYS A 26 -8.60 -8.18 13.78
C LYS A 26 -9.75 -7.29 13.31
N MET A 27 -9.71 -5.99 13.61
CA MET A 27 -10.67 -5.01 13.10
C MET A 27 -10.56 -4.85 11.60
N GLY A 28 -9.35 -4.65 11.07
CA GLY A 28 -9.09 -4.63 9.64
C GLY A 28 -9.65 -5.89 8.94
N TYR A 29 -9.41 -7.07 9.51
CA TYR A 29 -9.97 -8.32 9.01
C TYR A 29 -11.51 -8.38 9.07
N LEU A 30 -12.13 -7.92 10.15
CA LEU A 30 -13.59 -7.90 10.29
C LEU A 30 -14.26 -6.93 9.30
N LEU A 31 -13.66 -5.75 9.11
CA LEU A 31 -14.07 -4.78 8.09
C LEU A 31 -13.97 -5.43 6.70
N CYS A 32 -12.89 -6.19 6.46
CA CYS A 32 -12.63 -6.79 5.15
C CYS A 32 -13.42 -8.06 4.87
N SER A 33 -13.89 -8.77 5.89
CA SER A 33 -14.71 -9.97 5.74
C SER A 33 -16.21 -9.69 5.64
N GLY A 34 -16.62 -8.42 5.49
CA GLY A 34 -18.03 -8.02 5.46
C GLY A 34 -18.76 -8.27 6.79
N LYS A 35 -18.01 -8.43 7.89
CA LYS A 35 -18.55 -8.70 9.22
C LYS A 35 -18.77 -7.39 9.99
N GLU A 36 -19.47 -6.45 9.36
CA GLU A 36 -19.66 -5.07 9.83
C GLU A 36 -20.17 -4.99 11.27
N LYS A 37 -21.19 -5.79 11.63
CA LYS A 37 -21.69 -5.84 13.02
C LYS A 37 -20.63 -6.22 14.06
N LYS A 38 -19.65 -7.07 13.68
CA LYS A 38 -18.54 -7.45 14.56
C LYS A 38 -17.45 -6.38 14.56
N PHE A 39 -17.22 -5.73 13.43
CA PHE A 39 -16.34 -4.56 13.32
C PHE A 39 -16.84 -3.41 14.20
N ASP A 40 -18.10 -3.01 14.07
CA ASP A 40 -18.70 -1.91 14.86
C ASP A 40 -18.64 -2.20 16.36
N LYS A 41 -18.88 -3.47 16.75
CA LYS A 41 -18.73 -3.90 18.14
C LYS A 41 -17.29 -3.78 18.62
N LEU A 42 -16.32 -4.12 17.78
CA LEU A 42 -14.90 -4.06 18.12
C LEU A 42 -14.37 -2.62 18.14
N MET A 43 -14.80 -1.77 17.20
CA MET A 43 -14.54 -0.32 17.20
C MET A 43 -14.94 0.33 18.53
N LYS A 44 -16.14 0.00 19.03
CA LYS A 44 -16.63 0.48 20.33
C LYS A 44 -15.83 -0.04 21.52
N CYS A 45 -15.18 -1.20 21.39
CA CYS A 45 -14.38 -1.79 22.46
C CYS A 45 -12.94 -1.26 22.50
N VAL A 46 -12.38 -0.82 21.37
CA VAL A 46 -10.97 -0.38 21.30
C VAL A 46 -10.82 1.11 21.65
N ASP A 47 -11.93 1.84 21.84
CA ASP A 47 -11.97 3.28 22.16
C ASP A 47 -11.01 4.09 21.26
N LEU A 48 -11.06 3.80 19.96
CA LEU A 48 -10.17 4.41 18.99
C LEU A 48 -10.41 5.91 18.84
N GLU A 49 -11.66 6.36 18.98
CA GLU A 49 -12.02 7.77 18.91
C GLU A 49 -11.35 8.59 20.03
N SER A 50 -11.13 8.02 21.22
CA SER A 50 -10.43 8.70 22.32
C SER A 50 -8.90 8.51 22.26
N LYS A 51 -8.43 7.36 21.77
CA LYS A 51 -6.99 7.03 21.68
C LYS A 51 -6.29 7.67 20.49
N VAL A 52 -7.04 7.97 19.44
CA VAL A 52 -6.56 8.52 18.18
C VAL A 52 -7.22 9.89 17.98
N SER A 53 -6.95 10.82 18.89
CA SER A 53 -7.37 12.21 18.68
C SER A 53 -6.62 12.79 17.47
N ASN A 54 -7.28 13.67 16.72
CA ASN A 54 -6.64 14.39 15.60
C ASN A 54 -5.34 15.08 16.03
N GLU A 55 -5.28 15.63 17.25
CA GLU A 55 -4.06 16.23 17.81
C GLU A 55 -2.91 15.22 18.01
N LYS A 56 -3.21 13.97 18.43
CA LYS A 56 -2.17 12.94 18.59
C LYS A 56 -1.70 12.40 17.25
N LEU A 57 -2.62 12.26 16.29
CA LEU A 57 -2.27 11.96 14.90
C LEU A 57 -1.38 13.07 14.34
N ASP A 58 -1.78 14.33 14.47
CA ASP A 58 -1.00 15.47 13.99
C ASP A 58 0.39 15.55 14.66
N GLU A 59 0.49 15.33 15.97
CA GLU A 59 1.78 15.33 16.67
C GLU A 59 2.67 14.14 16.25
N MET A 60 2.07 12.95 16.01
CA MET A 60 2.77 11.76 15.53
C MET A 60 3.27 11.88 14.08
N TYR A 61 2.46 12.46 13.19
CA TYR A 61 2.72 12.46 11.75
C TYR A 61 3.33 13.77 11.26
N TRP A 62 2.88 14.91 11.78
CA TRP A 62 3.31 16.24 11.34
C TRP A 62 4.45 16.78 12.20
N GLY A 63 4.42 16.55 13.52
CA GLY A 63 5.38 17.12 14.48
C GLY A 63 6.84 16.68 14.34
N GLY A 64 7.13 15.60 13.60
CA GLY A 64 8.50 15.11 13.39
C GLY A 64 8.91 14.81 11.94
N CYS A 65 7.95 14.54 11.05
CA CYS A 65 8.24 14.28 9.64
C CYS A 65 8.27 15.56 8.81
N LEU A 66 7.34 16.50 8.97
CA LEU A 66 7.29 17.68 8.08
C LEU A 66 8.58 18.49 8.13
N ASP A 67 9.18 18.73 9.29
CA ASP A 67 10.43 19.50 9.37
C ASP A 67 11.63 18.77 8.73
N LYS A 68 11.66 17.43 8.79
CA LYS A 68 12.71 16.61 8.12
C LYS A 68 12.48 16.49 6.62
N TYR A 69 11.22 16.47 6.18
CA TYR A 69 10.81 16.33 4.78
C TYR A 69 10.60 17.67 4.07
N ALA A 70 10.52 18.80 4.80
CA ALA A 70 10.30 20.14 4.25
C ALA A 70 11.42 20.57 3.30
N ASN A 71 12.66 20.17 3.59
CA ASN A 71 13.80 20.38 2.69
C ASN A 71 13.68 19.56 1.37
N TYR A 72 12.82 18.54 1.33
CA TYR A 72 12.50 17.77 0.12
C TYR A 72 11.19 18.25 -0.54
N ALA A 73 10.35 18.99 0.20
CA ALA A 73 9.04 19.48 -0.23
C ALA A 73 9.12 20.65 -1.22
N GLY A 74 10.14 21.50 -1.10
CA GLY A 74 10.34 22.64 -2.02
C GLY A 74 10.68 22.25 -3.46
N ASP A 75 11.40 21.14 -3.66
CA ASP A 75 11.96 20.78 -4.98
C ASP A 75 11.18 19.67 -5.71
N ALA A 76 10.33 18.93 -5.01
CA ALA A 76 9.75 17.69 -5.55
C ALA A 76 8.24 17.76 -5.86
N GLY A 77 7.50 18.82 -5.52
CA GLY A 77 6.06 18.91 -5.83
C GLY A 77 5.21 17.75 -5.28
N LEU A 78 5.70 17.08 -4.23
CA LEU A 78 5.01 16.01 -3.52
C LEU A 78 4.02 16.61 -2.53
N ASP A 79 2.87 15.96 -2.39
CA ASP A 79 1.85 16.31 -1.42
C ASP A 79 2.12 15.62 -0.08
N PHE A 80 2.64 16.41 0.85
CA PHE A 80 2.85 15.98 2.22
C PHE A 80 1.67 16.31 3.13
N HIS A 81 0.54 16.80 2.62
CA HIS A 81 -0.67 16.98 3.44
C HIS A 81 -1.48 15.70 3.59
N THR A 82 -1.19 14.68 2.77
CA THR A 82 -1.81 13.36 2.86
C THR A 82 -0.88 12.33 3.49
N LEU A 83 -1.47 11.27 4.06
CA LEU A 83 -0.69 10.18 4.64
C LEU A 83 0.16 9.47 3.57
N PRO A 84 1.37 9.00 3.92
CA PRO A 84 2.18 8.20 3.02
C PRO A 84 1.50 6.85 2.74
N GLU A 85 1.41 6.46 1.46
CA GLU A 85 0.90 5.16 1.01
C GLU A 85 2.01 4.32 0.32
N PRO A 86 3.12 3.98 0.99
CA PRO A 86 4.21 3.23 0.36
C PRO A 86 3.87 1.76 0.12
N TYR A 87 2.92 1.20 0.88
CA TYR A 87 2.63 -0.22 0.91
C TYR A 87 1.13 -0.49 1.01
N THR A 88 0.69 -1.59 0.43
CA THR A 88 -0.62 -2.19 0.69
C THR A 88 -0.55 -3.68 0.37
N GLY A 89 -1.29 -4.53 1.08
CA GLY A 89 -1.15 -5.97 0.91
C GLY A 89 -0.40 -6.67 2.03
N ASP A 90 -0.34 -8.00 1.92
CA ASP A 90 0.38 -8.87 2.86
C ASP A 90 1.87 -8.87 2.52
N VAL A 91 2.74 -8.39 3.41
CA VAL A 91 4.20 -8.48 3.23
C VAL A 91 4.68 -9.93 3.09
N ASN A 92 3.91 -10.93 3.53
CA ASN A 92 4.26 -12.34 3.35
C ASN A 92 3.74 -12.94 2.05
N SER A 93 3.03 -12.16 1.23
CA SER A 93 2.52 -12.58 -0.07
C SER A 93 3.62 -13.22 -0.93
N PRO A 94 3.30 -14.27 -1.71
CA PRO A 94 4.21 -14.87 -2.68
C PRO A 94 4.46 -13.97 -3.90
N VAL A 95 3.68 -12.89 -4.07
CA VAL A 95 3.73 -12.00 -5.23
C VAL A 95 3.89 -10.54 -4.79
N TYR A 96 4.98 -9.92 -5.21
CA TYR A 96 5.23 -8.51 -4.99
C TYR A 96 5.01 -7.71 -6.27
N CYS A 97 4.27 -6.62 -6.16
CA CYS A 97 3.94 -5.71 -7.25
C CYS A 97 4.63 -4.38 -7.02
N LEU A 98 5.63 -4.06 -7.84
CA LEU A 98 6.35 -2.79 -7.81
C LEU A 98 5.63 -1.80 -8.72
N ASN A 99 4.93 -0.86 -8.10
CA ASN A 99 4.07 0.10 -8.78
C ASN A 99 4.70 1.51 -8.73
N MET A 100 3.93 2.49 -9.15
CA MET A 100 4.14 3.90 -8.90
C MET A 100 2.86 4.38 -8.24
N ASN A 101 2.91 5.40 -7.37
CA ASN A 101 1.71 5.98 -6.77
C ASN A 101 1.19 7.12 -7.68
N PRO A 102 0.52 6.86 -8.83
CA PRO A 102 0.08 7.92 -9.71
C PRO A 102 -1.14 8.61 -9.12
N GLY A 103 -1.21 9.91 -9.32
CA GLY A 103 -2.44 10.67 -9.19
C GLY A 103 -2.34 11.75 -8.14
N GLU A 104 -3.34 12.63 -8.21
CA GLU A 104 -3.61 13.62 -7.18
C GLU A 104 -4.11 12.90 -5.94
N ALA A 105 -3.64 13.35 -4.78
CA ALA A 105 -4.20 12.92 -3.52
C ALA A 105 -5.68 13.33 -3.50
N ASP A 106 -6.52 12.47 -2.96
CA ASP A 106 -7.92 12.80 -2.79
C ASP A 106 -8.10 13.49 -1.43
N PRO A 107 -8.49 14.78 -1.39
CA PRO A 107 -8.56 15.55 -0.14
C PRO A 107 -9.64 15.04 0.83
N LEU A 108 -10.48 14.08 0.44
CA LEU A 108 -11.47 13.45 1.33
C LEU A 108 -10.85 12.54 2.41
N PHE A 109 -9.53 12.34 2.38
CA PHE A 109 -8.82 11.43 3.26
C PHE A 109 -8.52 11.99 4.65
N ASP A 110 -8.47 13.31 4.77
CA ASP A 110 -7.86 13.96 5.94
C ASP A 110 -8.67 13.82 7.24
N ASN A 111 -9.90 13.28 7.18
CA ASN A 111 -10.77 13.15 8.36
C ASN A 111 -11.42 11.76 8.53
N ASP A 112 -11.10 10.75 7.71
CA ASP A 112 -11.64 9.40 7.90
C ASP A 112 -10.76 8.54 8.80
N SER A 113 -11.14 8.44 10.08
CA SER A 113 -10.39 7.72 11.11
C SER A 113 -10.11 6.25 10.76
N ILE A 114 -10.98 5.62 9.96
CA ILE A 114 -10.80 4.23 9.54
C ILE A 114 -9.71 4.16 8.46
N LEU A 115 -9.73 5.07 7.50
CA LEU A 115 -8.72 5.14 6.45
C LEU A 115 -7.34 5.47 7.02
N LEU A 116 -7.26 6.44 7.94
CA LEU A 116 -6.03 6.77 8.66
C LEU A 116 -5.47 5.54 9.41
N LEU A 117 -6.33 4.81 10.12
CA LEU A 117 -5.94 3.58 10.81
C LEU A 117 -5.40 2.52 9.83
N LEU A 118 -6.04 2.33 8.69
CA LEU A 118 -5.63 1.32 7.72
C LEU A 118 -4.32 1.67 7.04
N THR A 119 -4.14 2.93 6.65
CA THR A 119 -2.87 3.43 6.15
C THR A 119 -1.77 3.26 7.19
N TRP A 120 -2.05 3.50 8.48
CA TRP A 120 -1.09 3.18 9.53
C TRP A 120 -0.78 1.67 9.61
N LEU A 121 -1.80 0.81 9.52
CA LEU A 121 -1.61 -0.64 9.54
C LEU A 121 -0.80 -1.16 8.33
N THR A 122 -0.88 -0.52 7.16
CA THR A 122 -0.02 -0.88 6.02
C THR A 122 1.43 -0.49 6.24
N LEU A 123 1.70 0.67 6.87
CA LEU A 123 3.06 1.07 7.27
C LEU A 123 3.71 0.06 8.23
N GLN A 124 2.90 -0.61 9.05
CA GLN A 124 3.33 -1.65 9.99
C GLN A 124 3.30 -3.07 9.40
N HIS A 125 2.96 -3.23 8.12
CA HIS A 125 2.75 -4.53 7.47
C HIS A 125 1.79 -5.47 8.22
N SER A 126 0.79 -4.89 8.87
CA SER A 126 -0.18 -5.62 9.72
C SER A 126 -1.46 -5.98 8.98
N LEU A 127 -1.61 -5.56 7.72
CA LEU A 127 -2.73 -5.96 6.86
C LEU A 127 -2.35 -7.18 6.00
N PRO A 128 -3.04 -8.32 6.12
CA PRO A 128 -2.78 -9.51 5.32
C PRO A 128 -3.52 -9.49 3.97
N PHE A 129 -3.84 -8.30 3.45
CA PHE A 129 -4.58 -8.13 2.20
C PHE A 129 -4.37 -6.71 1.66
N VAL A 130 -4.61 -6.54 0.36
CA VAL A 130 -4.63 -5.20 -0.25
C VAL A 130 -5.88 -4.49 0.21
N PHE A 131 -5.77 -3.43 1.01
CA PHE A 131 -6.96 -2.80 1.58
C PHE A 131 -7.89 -2.21 0.51
N TRP A 132 -7.35 -1.77 -0.63
CA TRP A 132 -8.13 -1.34 -1.79
C TRP A 132 -8.99 -2.45 -2.43
N SER A 133 -8.70 -3.73 -2.16
CA SER A 133 -9.50 -4.86 -2.64
C SER A 133 -10.76 -5.12 -1.81
N ASN A 134 -10.97 -4.40 -0.71
CA ASN A 134 -12.06 -4.69 0.20
C ASN A 134 -13.40 -4.05 -0.27
N PRO A 135 -14.45 -4.86 -0.50
CA PRO A 135 -15.78 -4.36 -0.85
C PRO A 135 -16.41 -3.46 0.23
N GLY A 136 -15.99 -3.60 1.49
CA GLY A 136 -16.42 -2.75 2.59
C GLY A 136 -16.06 -1.28 2.40
N PHE A 137 -15.14 -0.95 1.48
CA PHE A 137 -14.88 0.44 1.09
C PHE A 137 -15.91 1.03 0.12
N ASN A 138 -16.79 0.21 -0.46
CA ASN A 138 -17.87 0.71 -1.31
C ASN A 138 -18.84 1.65 -0.57
N LYS A 139 -18.77 1.73 0.77
CA LYS A 139 -19.53 2.70 1.57
C LYS A 139 -18.87 4.09 1.61
N TYR A 140 -17.55 4.18 1.43
CA TYR A 140 -16.84 5.45 1.28
C TYR A 140 -16.97 5.88 -0.17
N LYS A 141 -18.14 6.45 -0.47
CA LYS A 141 -18.44 6.93 -1.79
C LYS A 141 -18.13 8.41 -1.87
N LYS A 142 -17.50 8.82 -2.96
CA LYS A 142 -17.46 10.24 -3.32
C LYS A 142 -18.83 10.69 -3.77
N THR A 143 -19.30 11.79 -3.23
CA THR A 143 -20.46 12.49 -3.79
C THR A 143 -19.96 13.43 -4.88
N ASP A 144 -20.44 13.28 -6.11
CA ASP A 144 -20.17 14.27 -7.16
C ASP A 144 -20.97 15.56 -6.94
N GLU A 145 -20.72 16.59 -7.76
CA GLU A 145 -21.42 17.88 -7.73
C GLU A 145 -22.95 17.76 -7.86
N LYS A 146 -23.46 16.60 -8.31
CA LYS A 146 -24.88 16.32 -8.51
C LYS A 146 -25.46 15.43 -7.39
N GLY A 147 -24.71 15.18 -6.31
CA GLY A 147 -25.17 14.35 -5.21
C GLY A 147 -25.06 12.85 -5.46
N LYS A 148 -24.48 12.40 -6.59
CA LYS A 148 -24.37 10.98 -6.91
C LYS A 148 -23.14 10.38 -6.24
N LEU A 149 -23.37 9.23 -5.60
CA LEU A 149 -22.35 8.49 -4.90
C LEU A 149 -21.56 7.57 -5.84
N HIS A 150 -20.23 7.72 -5.88
CA HIS A 150 -19.28 6.93 -6.67
C HIS A 150 -18.35 6.14 -5.75
N PRO A 151 -18.00 4.89 -6.07
CA PRO A 151 -17.02 4.14 -5.28
C PRO A 151 -15.67 4.87 -5.21
N HIS A 152 -14.91 4.61 -4.16
CA HIS A 152 -13.57 5.14 -4.01
C HIS A 152 -12.69 4.83 -5.23
N SER A 153 -11.89 5.80 -5.68
CA SER A 153 -11.07 5.70 -6.89
C SER A 153 -10.03 4.59 -6.78
N GLY A 154 -9.37 4.46 -5.61
CA GLY A 154 -8.41 3.40 -5.31
C GLY A 154 -9.02 1.99 -5.40
N CYS A 155 -10.23 1.80 -4.87
CA CYS A 155 -10.92 0.50 -4.95
C CYS A 155 -11.30 0.15 -6.38
N THR A 156 -11.87 1.12 -7.11
CA THR A 156 -12.25 0.95 -8.52
C THR A 156 -11.02 0.65 -9.38
N TRP A 157 -9.94 1.39 -9.14
CA TRP A 157 -8.68 1.20 -9.82
C TRP A 157 -8.14 -0.21 -9.56
N PHE A 158 -8.00 -0.60 -8.28
CA PHE A 158 -7.43 -1.90 -7.92
C PHE A 158 -8.25 -3.06 -8.49
N ALA A 159 -9.56 -3.04 -8.30
CA ALA A 159 -10.46 -4.05 -8.86
C ALA A 159 -10.34 -4.16 -10.40
N SER A 160 -10.17 -3.03 -11.09
CA SER A 160 -9.92 -3.03 -12.53
C SER A 160 -8.56 -3.63 -12.92
N LYS A 161 -7.53 -3.45 -12.08
CA LYS A 161 -6.17 -3.92 -12.36
C LYS A 161 -5.98 -5.39 -12.03
N THR A 162 -6.75 -5.95 -11.10
CA THR A 162 -6.60 -7.33 -10.67
C THR A 162 -7.73 -8.27 -11.08
N LYS A 163 -8.66 -7.81 -11.94
CA LYS A 163 -9.87 -8.55 -12.33
C LYS A 163 -9.62 -10.02 -12.73
N GLU A 164 -8.55 -10.31 -13.47
CA GLU A 164 -8.23 -11.67 -13.93
C GLU A 164 -7.55 -12.56 -12.88
N LEU A 165 -7.13 -11.98 -11.74
CA LEU A 165 -6.51 -12.72 -10.64
C LEU A 165 -7.53 -13.19 -9.59
N GLY A 166 -8.80 -12.82 -9.74
CA GLY A 166 -9.87 -13.09 -8.78
C GLY A 166 -10.18 -11.89 -7.88
N GLU A 167 -11.11 -12.08 -6.94
CA GLU A 167 -11.63 -10.97 -6.12
C GLU A 167 -10.63 -10.43 -5.10
N ARG A 168 -9.77 -11.29 -4.55
CA ARG A 168 -8.85 -10.97 -3.44
C ARG A 168 -7.51 -11.68 -3.59
N PRO A 169 -6.75 -11.41 -4.67
CA PRO A 169 -5.45 -12.04 -4.84
C PRO A 169 -4.53 -11.63 -3.68
N ASN A 170 -3.81 -12.60 -3.12
CA ASN A 170 -2.82 -12.34 -2.08
C ASN A 170 -1.59 -11.65 -2.71
N LEU A 171 -1.58 -10.31 -2.68
CA LEU A 171 -0.52 -9.47 -3.25
C LEU A 171 0.11 -8.59 -2.16
N PHE A 172 1.37 -8.21 -2.39
CA PHE A 172 2.00 -7.07 -1.73
C PHE A 172 2.35 -6.00 -2.76
N MET A 173 1.75 -4.83 -2.67
CA MET A 173 2.08 -3.70 -3.54
C MET A 173 3.02 -2.74 -2.84
N ILE A 174 4.05 -2.33 -3.57
CA ILE A 174 5.07 -1.39 -3.12
C ILE A 174 5.06 -0.21 -4.09
N GLU A 175 4.88 0.98 -3.56
CA GLU A 175 4.95 2.20 -4.33
C GLU A 175 6.37 2.76 -4.41
N TYR A 176 6.72 3.32 -5.57
CA TYR A 176 8.05 3.89 -5.79
C TYR A 176 8.32 5.07 -4.85
N PHE A 177 7.33 5.85 -4.46
CA PHE A 177 7.46 6.78 -3.35
C PHE A 177 6.11 6.87 -2.62
N PRO A 178 6.13 7.19 -1.32
CA PRO A 178 4.93 7.13 -0.50
C PRO A 178 3.88 8.21 -0.78
N TYR A 179 4.27 9.36 -1.33
CA TYR A 179 3.40 10.54 -1.42
C TYR A 179 2.84 10.75 -2.82
N HIS A 180 1.66 11.34 -2.93
CA HIS A 180 1.14 11.81 -4.20
C HIS A 180 1.93 13.04 -4.70
N SER A 181 1.78 13.40 -5.97
CA SER A 181 2.40 14.59 -6.56
C SER A 181 1.32 15.55 -7.06
N ASN A 182 1.37 16.80 -6.63
CA ASN A 182 0.39 17.82 -7.04
C ASN A 182 0.58 18.29 -8.48
N HIS A 183 1.79 18.13 -9.05
CA HIS A 183 2.14 18.61 -10.39
C HIS A 183 2.98 17.59 -11.16
N GLY A 184 2.31 16.61 -11.78
CA GLY A 184 2.97 15.63 -12.65
C GLY A 184 3.97 14.71 -11.93
N PHE A 185 4.60 13.79 -12.68
CA PHE A 185 5.49 12.79 -12.08
C PHE A 185 6.84 13.39 -11.68
N VAL A 186 6.96 13.81 -10.43
CA VAL A 186 8.24 14.17 -9.83
C VAL A 186 8.83 12.99 -9.08
N PHE A 187 10.12 12.76 -9.26
CA PHE A 187 10.81 11.62 -8.67
C PHE A 187 11.90 12.15 -7.76
N PRO A 188 11.72 12.10 -6.43
CA PRO A 188 12.79 12.49 -5.52
C PRO A 188 14.01 11.60 -5.78
N SER A 189 15.19 12.22 -5.81
CA SER A 189 16.45 11.51 -5.99
C SER A 189 16.72 10.56 -4.82
N TRP A 190 16.21 10.90 -3.63
CA TRP A 190 16.34 10.13 -2.41
C TRP A 190 15.21 10.44 -1.42
N LEU A 191 14.75 9.42 -0.69
CA LEU A 191 13.91 9.55 0.51
C LEU A 191 14.44 8.57 1.58
N PRO A 192 14.35 8.89 2.89
CA PRO A 192 14.73 7.97 3.97
C PRO A 192 14.05 6.60 3.88
N SER A 193 12.79 6.57 3.44
CA SER A 193 12.03 5.32 3.25
C SER A 193 12.63 4.39 2.19
N TYR A 194 13.49 4.90 1.29
CA TYR A 194 14.02 4.12 0.18
C TYR A 194 14.88 2.95 0.63
N ALA A 195 15.70 3.13 1.68
CA ALA A 195 16.54 2.06 2.20
C ALA A 195 15.69 0.87 2.68
N TYR A 196 14.60 1.17 3.39
CA TYR A 196 13.68 0.14 3.89
C TYR A 196 12.94 -0.56 2.75
N THR A 197 12.36 0.19 1.82
CA THR A 197 11.69 -0.38 0.64
C THR A 197 12.63 -1.26 -0.18
N ASN A 198 13.88 -0.83 -0.39
CA ASN A 198 14.87 -1.61 -1.13
C ASN A 198 15.19 -2.92 -0.43
N ALA A 199 15.38 -2.88 0.90
CA ALA A 199 15.63 -4.08 1.70
C ALA A 199 14.44 -5.06 1.64
N LEU A 200 13.20 -4.58 1.62
CA LEU A 200 12.01 -5.43 1.44
C LEU A 200 12.01 -6.13 0.07
N ILE A 201 12.38 -5.42 -1.00
CA ILE A 201 12.45 -5.98 -2.35
C ILE A 201 13.58 -7.02 -2.42
N GLU A 202 14.76 -6.69 -1.92
CA GLU A 202 15.90 -7.61 -1.91
C GLU A 202 15.61 -8.88 -1.10
N LYS A 203 14.96 -8.74 0.07
CA LYS A 203 14.52 -9.91 0.83
C LYS A 203 13.53 -10.76 0.04
N ALA A 204 12.56 -10.14 -0.63
CA ALA A 204 11.61 -10.89 -1.47
C ALA A 204 12.31 -11.69 -2.57
N MET A 205 13.40 -11.13 -3.11
CA MET A 205 14.25 -11.83 -4.07
C MET A 205 14.98 -13.01 -3.42
N ASP A 206 15.55 -12.82 -2.23
CA ASP A 206 16.24 -13.87 -1.49
C ASP A 206 15.28 -15.01 -1.09
N ASP A 207 14.03 -14.67 -0.79
CA ASP A 207 12.94 -15.62 -0.49
C ASP A 207 12.34 -16.27 -1.75
N GLY A 208 12.79 -15.88 -2.96
CA GLY A 208 12.32 -16.46 -4.23
C GLY A 208 10.88 -16.06 -4.60
N LYS A 209 10.37 -14.93 -4.10
CA LYS A 209 9.01 -14.44 -4.38
C LYS A 209 8.87 -14.00 -5.84
N PHE A 210 7.68 -14.15 -6.41
CA PHE A 210 7.40 -13.65 -7.76
C PHE A 210 7.29 -12.11 -7.72
N ILE A 211 8.12 -11.41 -8.49
CA ILE A 211 8.09 -9.94 -8.52
C ILE A 211 7.52 -9.47 -9.87
N ILE A 212 6.62 -8.50 -9.85
CA ILE A 212 6.06 -7.84 -11.04
C ILE A 212 6.37 -6.37 -10.98
N ILE A 213 7.08 -5.85 -11.97
CA ILE A 213 7.25 -4.40 -12.13
C ILE A 213 6.11 -3.87 -12.99
N MET A 214 5.13 -3.25 -12.34
CA MET A 214 3.92 -2.72 -12.96
C MET A 214 4.17 -1.42 -13.72
N ARG A 215 5.00 -0.53 -13.15
CA ARG A 215 5.29 0.79 -13.71
C ARG A 215 6.77 1.15 -13.51
N GLN A 216 7.27 2.09 -14.33
CA GLN A 216 8.60 2.70 -14.16
C GLN A 216 9.79 1.72 -14.07
N LYS A 217 9.78 0.65 -14.89
CA LYS A 217 10.84 -0.39 -14.95
C LYS A 217 12.27 0.14 -14.81
N LYS A 218 12.65 1.13 -15.63
CA LYS A 218 14.01 1.70 -15.61
C LYS A 218 14.39 2.32 -14.26
N ARG A 219 13.42 2.90 -13.54
CA ARG A 219 13.66 3.51 -12.22
C ARG A 219 13.81 2.45 -11.14
N TRP A 220 12.97 1.42 -11.16
CA TRP A 220 13.12 0.30 -10.24
C TRP A 220 14.46 -0.40 -10.39
N PHE A 221 14.92 -0.62 -11.62
CA PHE A 221 16.26 -1.17 -11.88
C PHE A 221 17.38 -0.26 -11.39
N LYS A 222 17.30 1.05 -11.65
CA LYS A 222 18.27 2.01 -11.11
C LYS A 222 18.31 1.97 -9.57
N ARG A 223 17.16 1.79 -8.94
CA ARG A 223 17.00 1.83 -7.48
C ARG A 223 17.39 0.52 -6.79
N VAL A 224 17.09 -0.62 -7.40
CA VAL A 224 17.44 -1.97 -6.93
C VAL A 224 18.06 -2.74 -8.10
N PRO A 225 19.37 -2.56 -8.37
CA PRO A 225 20.03 -3.13 -9.57
C PRO A 225 19.93 -4.64 -9.70
N ARG A 226 19.88 -5.38 -8.57
CA ARG A 226 19.73 -6.85 -8.59
C ARG A 226 18.47 -7.32 -9.32
N LEU A 227 17.42 -6.48 -9.43
CA LEU A 227 16.19 -6.81 -10.16
C LEU A 227 16.47 -7.16 -11.62
N GLU A 228 17.47 -6.56 -12.27
CA GLU A 228 17.75 -6.81 -13.70
C GLU A 228 18.09 -8.27 -14.01
N HIS A 229 18.65 -8.98 -13.03
CA HIS A 229 19.07 -10.36 -13.16
C HIS A 229 18.20 -11.33 -12.33
N TYR A 230 17.15 -10.81 -11.69
CA TYR A 230 16.28 -11.61 -10.87
C TYR A 230 15.32 -12.47 -11.69
N SER A 231 15.11 -13.69 -11.22
CA SER A 231 14.06 -14.60 -11.68
C SER A 231 13.57 -15.35 -10.45
N PRO A 232 12.27 -15.38 -10.14
CA PRO A 232 11.11 -15.09 -11.00
C PRO A 232 10.63 -13.61 -11.02
N LEU A 233 10.79 -12.94 -12.17
CA LEU A 233 10.41 -11.55 -12.41
C LEU A 233 9.46 -11.44 -13.60
N ALA A 234 8.51 -10.50 -13.57
CA ALA A 234 7.75 -10.06 -14.74
C ALA A 234 7.61 -8.54 -14.86
N PHE A 235 7.20 -8.06 -16.03
CA PHE A 235 6.84 -6.66 -16.26
C PHE A 235 5.54 -6.55 -17.07
N LEU A 236 5.00 -5.34 -17.20
CA LEU A 236 3.82 -5.11 -18.03
C LEU A 236 4.19 -4.64 -19.44
N SER A 237 3.48 -5.13 -20.46
CA SER A 237 3.66 -4.74 -21.86
C SER A 237 3.13 -3.32 -22.09
N ASN A 238 2.03 -2.97 -21.43
CA ASN A 238 1.47 -1.64 -21.35
C ASN A 238 1.47 -1.14 -19.88
N PRO A 239 2.55 -0.49 -19.42
CA PRO A 239 2.62 0.04 -18.05
C PRO A 239 1.72 1.26 -17.81
N GLN A 240 1.19 1.91 -18.86
CA GLN A 240 0.23 3.01 -18.68
C GLN A 240 -1.13 2.48 -18.23
N ASN A 241 -1.54 1.33 -18.77
CA ASN A 241 -2.68 0.56 -18.28
C ASN A 241 -2.17 -0.64 -17.47
N ALA A 242 -1.78 -0.40 -16.22
CA ALA A 242 -1.10 -1.37 -15.36
C ALA A 242 -2.00 -2.53 -14.85
N SER A 243 -2.80 -3.15 -15.72
CA SER A 243 -3.62 -4.33 -15.38
C SER A 243 -2.75 -5.59 -15.32
N LEU A 244 -2.96 -6.40 -14.29
CA LEU A 244 -2.40 -7.74 -14.15
C LEU A 244 -3.29 -8.74 -14.91
N SER A 245 -3.21 -8.70 -16.24
CA SER A 245 -3.95 -9.58 -17.14
C SER A 245 -3.02 -10.46 -17.96
N LYS A 246 -3.57 -11.55 -18.53
CA LYS A 246 -2.83 -12.50 -19.37
C LYS A 246 -2.07 -11.84 -20.51
N ASP A 247 -2.68 -10.83 -21.13
CA ASP A 247 -2.12 -10.14 -22.31
C ASP A 247 -1.17 -9.00 -21.93
N ASN A 248 -1.16 -8.60 -20.65
CA ASN A 248 -0.34 -7.48 -20.19
C ASN A 248 0.88 -7.91 -19.38
N VAL A 249 0.82 -9.02 -18.63
CA VAL A 249 1.96 -9.53 -17.86
C VAL A 249 2.93 -10.28 -18.78
N VAL A 250 4.06 -9.66 -19.09
CA VAL A 250 5.06 -10.16 -20.05
C VAL A 250 6.46 -10.21 -19.43
N TYR A 251 7.20 -11.26 -19.76
CA TYR A 251 8.64 -11.40 -19.47
C TYR A 251 9.22 -12.59 -20.22
N LYS A 252 8.48 -13.69 -20.17
CA LYS A 252 8.74 -15.00 -20.79
C LYS A 252 7.40 -15.60 -21.24
N LEU A 253 7.45 -16.61 -22.11
CA LEU A 253 6.29 -17.45 -22.43
C LEU A 253 5.69 -17.96 -21.10
N ASN A 254 4.38 -17.77 -20.89
CA ASN A 254 3.63 -18.19 -19.69
C ASN A 254 3.80 -17.37 -18.39
N ALA A 255 4.38 -16.15 -18.42
CA ALA A 255 4.57 -15.34 -17.20
C ALA A 255 3.28 -15.10 -16.38
N PHE A 256 2.12 -14.94 -17.02
CA PHE A 256 0.85 -14.83 -16.32
C PHE A 256 0.44 -16.13 -15.61
N ASN A 257 0.72 -17.29 -16.20
CA ASN A 257 0.45 -18.58 -15.56
C ASN A 257 1.37 -18.76 -14.34
N ASP A 258 2.64 -18.36 -14.44
CA ASP A 258 3.57 -18.41 -13.29
C ASP A 258 3.10 -17.52 -12.14
N LEU A 259 2.56 -16.33 -12.44
CA LEU A 259 1.90 -15.45 -11.47
C LEU A 259 0.72 -16.17 -10.80
N VAL A 260 -0.21 -16.73 -11.58
CA VAL A 260 -1.37 -17.45 -11.03
C VAL A 260 -0.93 -18.67 -10.20
N THR A 261 0.10 -19.39 -10.63
CA THR A 261 0.68 -20.51 -9.88
C THR A 261 1.31 -20.04 -8.57
N ALA A 262 2.03 -18.91 -8.56
CA ALA A 262 2.60 -18.35 -7.33
C ALA A 262 1.51 -18.00 -6.31
N LEU A 263 0.39 -17.44 -6.77
CA LEU A 263 -0.76 -17.11 -5.91
C LEU A 263 -1.43 -18.35 -5.30
N LYS A 264 -1.46 -19.48 -6.01
CA LYS A 264 -2.12 -20.72 -5.56
C LYS A 264 -1.30 -21.56 -4.59
N LYS A 265 0.02 -21.38 -4.52
CA LYS A 265 0.92 -22.21 -3.66
C LYS A 265 0.68 -22.04 -2.14
N GLN A 266 -0.25 -21.19 -1.71
CA GLN A 266 -0.54 -20.90 -0.30
C GLN A 266 -1.99 -21.19 0.12
N GLU A 267 -2.82 -21.76 -0.76
CA GLU A 267 -4.12 -22.38 -0.38
C GLU A 267 -3.91 -23.82 0.09
#